data_AF-A0A8B6D0X8-F1
#
_entry.id   AF-A0A8B6D0X8-F1
#
_cell.length_a   1.000
_cell.length_b   1.000
_cell.length_c   1.000
_cell.angle_alpha   90.00
_cell.angle_beta   90.00
_cell.angle_gamma   90.00
#
_symmetry.space_group_name_H-M   'P 1'
#
loop_
_entity.id
_entity.type
_entity.pdbx_description
1 polymer ?
#
loop_
_entity_poly.entity_id
_entity_poly.type
_entity_poly.pdbx_seq_one_letter_code
_entity_poly.pdbx_strand_id
1 'polypeptide(L)'
;MNLRDEDKELLALINRELQTYIDNMEQAILRDSIRNIMSISRLGNQFMQSNKPWVLVKGSADDKSRSGTVVSLAVNIANLLSVLLQPYMPETSQTIQTQLNTPPDSNVVYRKFVCHLPPGHKIGKPSPLFQKIEACKIEEFKKMFAGQPGPETKPKRGEKTAVSGPVNTAEVQRLTDEVTKQGLVVRDLKSKKAEKSLIDSEVAKLLDLKKSLAAVPVPASNGSGNNAEVDRLTDEVTKQGLVVRDLKSKKAEKSLIDSQVAKLLDLKKRLALAGGQNPQEAAGGGKKKGKKK
;
A
#
# COMPACT_ATOMS: atom_id res chain seq x y z
N MET A 1 10.72 -4.24 34.06
CA MET A 1 10.68 -4.56 32.61
C MET A 1 12.08 -5.00 32.22
N ASN A 2 12.26 -6.17 31.63
CA ASN A 2 13.59 -6.65 31.23
C ASN A 2 13.76 -6.45 29.71
N LEU A 3 14.55 -5.45 29.33
CA LEU A 3 14.71 -5.04 27.93
C LEU A 3 15.88 -5.78 27.29
N ARG A 4 15.59 -6.51 26.22
CA ARG A 4 16.58 -7.15 25.34
C ARG A 4 17.14 -6.12 24.36
N ASP A 5 18.25 -6.46 23.70
CA ASP A 5 18.87 -5.53 22.75
C ASP A 5 17.98 -5.20 21.55
N GLU A 6 17.16 -6.16 21.10
CA GLU A 6 16.10 -5.94 20.10
C GLU A 6 15.07 -4.88 20.54
N ASP A 7 14.75 -4.81 21.85
CA ASP A 7 13.84 -3.79 22.38
C ASP A 7 14.49 -2.42 22.35
N LYS A 8 15.77 -2.34 22.71
CA LYS A 8 16.53 -1.09 22.69
C LYS A 8 16.68 -0.55 21.27
N GLU A 9 16.92 -1.43 20.30
CA GLU A 9 16.97 -1.08 18.88
C GLU A 9 15.62 -0.53 18.40
N LEU A 10 14.51 -1.19 18.74
CA LEU A 10 13.17 -0.68 18.45
C LEU A 10 12.96 0.72 19.03
N LEU A 11 13.33 0.93 20.30
CA LEU A 11 13.19 2.23 20.97
C LEU A 11 14.04 3.31 20.28
N ALA A 12 15.24 2.97 19.83
CA ALA A 12 16.09 3.89 19.07
C ALA A 12 15.46 4.28 17.71
N LEU A 13 14.88 3.30 16.99
CA LEU A 13 14.17 3.56 15.74
C LEU A 13 12.93 4.42 15.95
N ILE A 14 12.14 4.16 16.98
CA ILE A 14 10.97 4.98 17.34
C ILE A 14 11.40 6.41 17.69
N ASN A 15 12.47 6.57 18.47
CA ASN A 15 13.02 7.89 18.80
C ASN A 15 13.45 8.67 17.56
N ARG A 16 14.07 7.99 16.58
CA ARG A 16 14.44 8.62 15.31
C ARG A 16 13.21 9.11 14.55
N GLU A 17 12.19 8.26 14.39
CA GLU A 17 10.95 8.66 13.71
C GLU A 17 10.20 9.76 14.45
N LEU A 18 10.23 9.75 15.78
CA LEU A 18 9.62 10.77 16.63
C LEU A 18 10.31 12.13 16.47
N GLN A 19 11.65 12.17 16.43
CA GLN A 19 12.39 13.41 16.14
C GLN A 19 12.02 13.94 14.75
N THR A 20 12.06 13.10 13.72
CA THR A 20 11.66 13.51 12.37
C THR A 20 10.22 14.02 12.31
N TYR A 21 9.30 13.39 13.06
CA TYR A 21 7.91 13.90 13.19
C TYR A 21 7.87 15.31 13.77
N ILE A 22 8.61 15.55 14.87
CA ILE A 22 8.66 16.86 15.54
C ILE A 22 9.22 17.91 14.59
N ASP A 23 10.36 17.63 13.95
CA ASP A 23 11.01 18.56 13.00
C ASP A 23 10.10 18.90 11.82
N ASN A 24 9.35 17.91 11.30
CA ASN A 24 8.36 18.11 10.24
C ASN A 24 7.19 18.97 10.73
N MET A 25 6.68 18.74 11.95
CA MET A 25 5.57 19.51 12.51
C MET A 25 5.97 20.96 12.84
N GLU A 26 7.18 21.18 13.35
CA GLU A 26 7.74 22.52 13.60
C GLU A 26 7.86 23.33 12.31
N GLN A 27 8.10 22.66 11.17
CA GLN A 27 8.14 23.27 9.82
C GLN A 27 6.80 23.23 9.07
N ALA A 28 5.70 22.83 9.73
CA ALA A 28 4.38 22.67 9.13
C ALA A 28 4.30 21.70 7.92
N ILE A 29 5.20 20.72 7.83
CA ILE A 29 5.24 19.68 6.79
C ILE A 29 4.31 18.52 7.16
N LEU A 30 3.00 18.79 7.23
CA LEU A 30 1.96 17.86 7.72
C LEU A 30 1.90 16.51 6.98
N ARG A 31 2.23 16.53 5.68
CA ARG A 31 2.15 15.34 4.82
C ARG A 31 3.25 14.32 5.13
N ASP A 32 4.42 14.78 5.56
CA ASP A 32 5.54 13.90 5.90
C ASP A 32 5.48 13.44 7.35
N SER A 33 5.10 14.32 8.27
CA SER A 33 4.87 13.96 9.68
C SER A 33 3.83 12.84 9.83
N ILE A 34 2.72 12.83 9.09
CA ILE A 34 1.77 11.71 9.17
C ILE A 34 2.40 10.38 8.70
N ARG A 35 3.37 10.42 7.78
CA ARG A 35 4.11 9.21 7.36
C ARG A 35 5.05 8.71 8.46
N ASN A 36 5.59 9.59 9.31
CA ASN A 36 6.35 9.17 10.49
C ASN A 36 5.46 8.42 11.48
N ILE A 37 4.22 8.90 11.73
CA ILE A 37 3.23 8.17 12.56
C ILE A 37 3.00 6.76 12.00
N MET A 38 2.77 6.65 10.68
CA MET A 38 2.59 5.36 10.02
C MET A 38 3.84 4.47 10.12
N SER A 39 5.03 5.05 10.10
CA SER A 39 6.30 4.31 10.24
C SER A 39 6.48 3.76 11.65
N ILE A 40 6.20 4.55 12.69
CA ILE A 40 6.18 4.09 14.09
C ILE A 40 5.17 2.94 14.26
N SER A 41 3.98 3.06 13.68
CA SER A 41 2.97 1.98 13.68
C SER A 41 3.48 0.70 12.99
N ARG A 42 4.17 0.82 11.85
CA ARG A 42 4.80 -0.35 11.19
C ARG A 42 5.85 -1.02 12.07
N LEU A 43 6.71 -0.24 12.73
CA LEU A 43 7.71 -0.77 13.67
C LEU A 43 7.05 -1.55 14.82
N GLY A 44 6.00 -0.99 15.42
CA GLY A 44 5.22 -1.67 16.47
C GLY A 44 4.57 -2.98 15.99
N ASN A 45 4.02 -3.00 14.78
CA ASN A 45 3.43 -4.20 14.19
C ASN A 45 4.50 -5.28 13.91
N GLN A 46 5.66 -4.90 13.37
CA GLN A 46 6.79 -5.81 13.14
C GLN A 46 7.30 -6.40 14.46
N PHE A 47 7.39 -5.57 15.50
CA PHE A 47 7.79 -5.99 16.85
C PHE A 47 6.82 -7.02 17.44
N MET A 48 5.51 -6.76 17.37
CA MET A 48 4.48 -7.71 17.81
C MET A 48 4.52 -9.02 17.03
N GLN A 49 4.73 -8.94 15.71
CA GLN A 49 4.74 -10.11 14.82
C GLN A 49 5.97 -11.01 14.99
N SER A 50 7.15 -10.41 15.21
CA SER A 50 8.39 -11.14 15.46
C SER A 50 8.36 -11.87 16.81
N ASN A 51 7.88 -11.19 17.85
CA ASN A 51 7.84 -11.73 19.21
C ASN A 51 6.65 -12.65 19.49
N LYS A 52 5.54 -12.53 18.75
CA LYS A 52 4.36 -13.41 18.88
C LYS A 52 3.89 -13.59 20.34
N PRO A 53 3.57 -12.52 21.08
CA PRO A 53 3.24 -12.59 22.51
C PRO A 53 2.05 -13.52 22.82
N TRP A 54 1.12 -13.70 21.87
CA TRP A 54 -0.01 -14.64 21.97
C TRP A 54 0.40 -16.13 21.98
N VAL A 55 1.63 -16.43 21.55
CA VAL A 55 2.26 -17.74 21.68
C VAL A 55 3.06 -17.80 22.99
N LEU A 56 3.92 -16.80 23.23
CA LEU A 56 4.78 -16.75 24.41
C LEU A 56 4.01 -16.80 25.74
N VAL A 57 2.83 -16.19 25.80
CA VAL A 57 1.98 -16.20 27.00
C VAL A 57 1.57 -17.62 27.44
N LYS A 58 1.65 -18.60 26.54
CA LYS A 58 1.32 -20.02 26.79
C LYS A 58 2.56 -20.87 27.11
N GLY A 59 3.74 -20.26 27.14
CA GLY A 59 5.03 -20.94 27.35
C GLY A 59 5.47 -20.99 28.82
N SER A 60 6.79 -21.02 29.00
CA SER A 60 7.47 -21.04 30.30
C SER A 60 7.28 -19.74 31.09
N ALA A 61 7.76 -19.71 32.34
CA ALA A 61 7.75 -18.49 33.15
C ALA A 61 8.55 -17.34 32.49
N ASP A 62 9.67 -17.66 31.83
CA ASP A 62 10.45 -16.68 31.07
C ASP A 62 9.69 -16.18 29.83
N ASP A 63 9.03 -17.08 29.10
CA ASP A 63 8.21 -16.70 27.93
C ASP A 63 7.06 -15.76 28.33
N LYS A 64 6.41 -16.02 29.47
CA LYS A 64 5.36 -15.15 30.00
C LYS A 64 5.91 -13.77 30.39
N SER A 65 7.09 -13.73 31.00
CA SER A 65 7.80 -12.48 31.32
C SER A 65 8.15 -11.69 30.05
N ARG A 66 8.63 -12.38 29.01
CA ARG A 66 8.89 -11.78 27.69
C ARG A 66 7.61 -11.25 27.05
N SER A 67 6.54 -12.04 27.06
CA SER A 67 5.23 -11.64 26.54
C SER A 67 4.72 -10.36 27.22
N GLY A 68 4.84 -10.28 28.55
CA GLY A 68 4.48 -9.08 29.32
C GLY A 68 5.29 -7.84 28.91
N THR A 69 6.60 -8.00 28.68
CA THR A 69 7.47 -6.90 28.19
C THR A 69 7.03 -6.42 26.80
N VAL A 70 6.79 -7.36 25.87
CA VAL A 70 6.38 -7.05 24.50
C VAL A 70 5.03 -6.33 24.47
N VAL A 71 4.04 -6.82 25.22
CA VAL A 71 2.72 -6.19 25.32
C VAL A 71 2.79 -4.82 25.98
N SER A 72 3.60 -4.67 27.03
CA SER A 72 3.77 -3.38 27.71
C SER A 72 4.41 -2.33 26.81
N LEU A 73 5.42 -2.69 25.99
CA LEU A 73 5.96 -1.78 24.98
C LEU A 73 4.92 -1.45 23.91
N ALA A 74 4.22 -2.45 23.37
CA ALA A 74 3.22 -2.25 22.32
C ALA A 74 2.08 -1.30 22.75
N VAL A 75 1.61 -1.42 23.99
CA VAL A 75 0.60 -0.54 24.57
C VAL A 75 1.13 0.89 24.76
N ASN A 76 2.38 1.05 25.17
CA ASN A 76 3.01 2.38 25.25
C ASN A 76 3.26 3.01 23.87
N ILE A 77 3.57 2.21 22.85
CA ILE A 77 3.63 2.67 21.45
C ILE A 77 2.25 3.13 20.98
N ALA A 78 1.18 2.38 21.29
CA ALA A 78 -0.19 2.79 20.99
C ALA A 78 -0.57 4.11 21.69
N ASN A 79 -0.13 4.30 22.94
CA ASN A 79 -0.30 5.56 23.65
C ASN A 79 0.41 6.72 22.95
N LEU A 80 1.68 6.56 22.58
CA LEU A 80 2.42 7.56 21.80
C LEU A 80 1.69 7.89 20.48
N LEU A 81 1.29 6.86 19.73
CA LEU A 81 0.56 7.05 18.47
C LEU A 81 -0.73 7.85 18.66
N SER A 82 -1.45 7.65 19.77
CA SER A 82 -2.65 8.43 20.06
C SER A 82 -2.36 9.94 20.16
N VAL A 83 -1.26 10.31 20.80
CA VAL A 83 -0.86 11.71 20.98
C VAL A 83 -0.42 12.32 19.65
N LEU A 84 0.45 11.62 18.90
CA LEU A 84 0.94 12.10 17.61
C LEU A 84 -0.17 12.23 16.55
N LEU A 85 -1.20 11.40 16.64
CA LEU A 85 -2.34 11.38 15.72
C LEU A 85 -3.37 12.48 16.04
N GLN A 86 -3.36 13.05 17.25
CA GLN A 86 -4.34 14.05 17.69
C GLN A 86 -4.53 15.24 16.71
N PRO A 87 -3.48 15.87 16.15
CA PRO A 87 -3.66 16.96 15.18
C PRO A 87 -4.25 16.52 13.81
N TYR A 88 -4.34 15.22 13.54
CA TYR A 88 -4.87 14.68 12.28
C TYR A 88 -6.25 14.03 12.45
N MET A 89 -6.45 13.27 13.53
CA MET A 89 -7.67 12.51 13.81
C MET A 89 -8.00 12.59 15.31
N PRO A 90 -8.52 13.74 15.80
CA PRO A 90 -8.73 13.97 17.23
C PRO A 90 -9.69 12.96 17.87
N GLU A 91 -10.79 12.61 17.20
CA GLU A 91 -11.76 11.63 17.69
C GLU A 91 -11.17 10.22 17.82
N THR A 92 -10.33 9.84 16.85
CA THR A 92 -9.65 8.53 16.87
C THR A 92 -8.57 8.51 17.96
N SER A 93 -7.82 9.60 18.11
CA SER A 93 -6.87 9.79 19.21
C SER A 93 -7.56 9.61 20.56
N GLN A 94 -8.67 10.31 20.80
CA GLN A 94 -9.47 10.20 22.02
C GLN A 94 -10.02 8.78 22.23
N THR A 95 -10.47 8.12 21.15
CA THR A 95 -10.93 6.73 21.22
C THR A 95 -9.82 5.80 21.68
N ILE A 96 -8.59 5.94 21.14
CA ILE A 96 -7.44 5.15 21.57
C ILE A 96 -7.15 5.41 23.05
N GLN A 97 -7.07 6.67 23.47
CA GLN A 97 -6.79 7.06 24.86
C GLN A 97 -7.85 6.52 25.83
N THR A 98 -9.12 6.50 25.41
CA THR A 98 -10.22 5.93 26.19
C THR A 98 -10.08 4.42 26.34
N GLN A 99 -9.76 3.70 25.25
CA GLN A 99 -9.52 2.26 25.30
C GLN A 99 -8.28 1.90 26.13
N LEU A 100 -7.24 2.74 26.13
CA LEU A 100 -6.04 2.57 26.92
C LEU A 100 -6.20 3.06 28.37
N ASN A 101 -7.29 3.77 28.69
CA ASN A 101 -7.50 4.45 29.96
C ASN A 101 -6.30 5.36 30.32
N THR A 102 -5.87 6.16 29.35
CA THR A 102 -4.67 6.99 29.42
C THR A 102 -4.85 8.15 30.43
N PRO A 103 -3.81 8.50 31.24
CA PRO A 103 -3.85 9.66 32.13
C PRO A 103 -4.20 11.00 31.41
N PRO A 104 -4.87 11.95 32.08
CA PRO A 104 -5.26 13.23 31.45
C PRO A 104 -4.09 14.08 30.94
N ASP A 105 -2.91 13.93 31.52
CA ASP A 105 -1.67 14.63 31.21
C ASP A 105 -0.82 13.95 30.10
N SER A 106 -1.37 12.94 29.44
CA SER A 106 -0.63 12.20 28.40
C SER A 106 -0.54 12.90 27.05
N ASN A 107 -1.27 13.99 26.81
CA ASN A 107 -1.21 14.77 25.56
C ASN A 107 0.03 15.66 25.50
N VAL A 108 1.20 15.07 25.75
CA VAL A 108 2.51 15.71 25.73
C VAL A 108 3.41 14.96 24.76
N VAL A 109 3.95 15.70 23.78
CA VAL A 109 4.93 15.15 22.84
C VAL A 109 6.33 15.36 23.40
N TYR A 110 6.89 14.31 23.98
CA TYR A 110 8.27 14.30 24.43
C TYR A 110 9.23 14.14 23.23
N ARG A 111 10.46 14.67 23.35
CA ARG A 111 11.53 14.43 22.35
C ARG A 111 12.05 12.98 22.37
N LYS A 112 11.73 12.20 23.39
CA LYS A 112 12.09 10.79 23.49
C LYS A 112 10.87 9.98 23.86
N PHE A 113 10.85 8.73 23.43
CA PHE A 113 9.85 7.75 23.82
C PHE A 113 9.89 7.56 25.34
N VAL A 114 8.71 7.69 25.95
CA VAL A 114 8.50 7.50 27.38
C VAL A 114 7.41 6.45 27.57
N CYS A 115 7.67 5.49 28.47
CA CYS A 115 6.65 4.55 28.92
C CYS A 115 5.70 5.26 29.87
N HIS A 116 4.68 5.91 29.32
CA HIS A 116 3.69 6.68 30.07
C HIS A 116 2.68 5.78 30.82
N LEU A 117 2.48 4.55 30.36
CA LEU A 117 1.61 3.56 30.99
C LEU A 117 2.48 2.58 31.80
N PRO A 118 2.54 2.73 33.15
CA PRO A 118 3.41 1.93 34.00
C PRO A 118 2.91 0.48 34.16
N PRO A 119 3.77 -0.45 34.60
CA PRO A 119 3.34 -1.79 35.00
C PRO A 119 2.21 -1.74 36.03
N GLY A 120 1.18 -2.56 35.83
CA GLY A 120 -0.02 -2.59 36.69
C GLY A 120 -1.15 -1.65 36.24
N HIS A 121 -0.92 -0.80 35.24
CA HIS A 121 -1.96 0.03 34.62
C HIS A 121 -3.10 -0.82 34.06
N LYS A 122 -4.35 -0.42 34.33
CA LYS A 122 -5.56 -1.10 33.86
C LYS A 122 -6.12 -0.37 32.64
N ILE A 123 -6.02 -1.03 31.48
CA ILE A 123 -6.62 -0.55 30.23
C ILE A 123 -8.15 -0.72 30.26
N GLY A 124 -8.85 0.06 29.43
CA GLY A 124 -10.28 -0.07 29.19
C GLY A 124 -10.63 -1.24 28.27
N LYS A 125 -11.81 -1.17 27.65
CA LYS A 125 -12.32 -2.22 26.74
C LYS A 125 -11.86 -1.93 25.30
N PRO A 126 -11.01 -2.79 24.69
CA PRO A 126 -10.57 -2.60 23.32
C PRO A 126 -11.71 -2.79 22.32
N SER A 127 -11.74 -1.97 21.27
CA SER A 127 -12.64 -2.11 20.12
C SER A 127 -11.90 -1.74 18.82
N PRO A 128 -12.28 -2.32 17.66
CA PRO A 128 -11.66 -1.96 16.39
C PRO A 128 -11.79 -0.46 16.08
N LEU A 129 -10.67 0.20 15.79
CA LEU A 129 -10.62 1.64 15.53
C LEU A 129 -11.15 2.03 14.14
N PHE A 130 -10.87 1.19 13.14
CA PHE A 130 -11.17 1.49 11.74
C PHE A 130 -12.05 0.42 11.12
N GLN A 131 -13.07 0.87 10.37
CA GLN A 131 -13.86 0.01 9.50
C GLN A 131 -13.32 0.07 8.08
N LYS A 132 -13.28 -1.07 7.41
CA LYS A 132 -12.89 -1.12 6.00
C LYS A 132 -13.98 -0.44 5.15
N ILE A 133 -13.56 0.44 4.26
CA ILE A 133 -14.45 1.01 3.25
C ILE A 133 -14.56 -0.01 2.10
N GLU A 134 -15.75 -0.54 1.87
CA GLU A 134 -16.00 -1.49 0.79
C GLU A 134 -16.04 -0.80 -0.58
N ALA A 135 -15.59 -1.51 -1.62
CA ALA A 135 -15.50 -0.94 -2.98
C ALA A 135 -16.86 -0.45 -3.51
N CYS A 136 -17.96 -1.14 -3.17
CA CYS A 136 -19.30 -0.69 -3.54
C CYS A 136 -19.62 0.70 -2.98
N LYS A 137 -19.23 0.98 -1.73
CA LYS A 137 -19.46 2.26 -1.05
C LYS A 137 -18.59 3.38 -1.66
N ILE A 138 -17.38 3.02 -2.11
CA ILE A 138 -16.53 3.94 -2.88
C ILE A 138 -17.21 4.34 -4.19
N GLU A 139 -17.73 3.36 -4.93
CA GLU A 139 -18.41 3.62 -6.21
C GLU A 139 -19.73 4.38 -6.03
N GLU A 140 -20.48 4.08 -4.97
CA GLU A 140 -21.65 4.84 -4.55
C GLU A 140 -21.30 6.32 -4.32
N PHE A 141 -20.30 6.60 -3.48
CA PHE A 141 -19.87 7.98 -3.21
C PHE A 141 -19.32 8.69 -4.44
N LYS A 142 -18.56 8.01 -5.30
CA LYS A 142 -18.13 8.58 -6.58
C LYS A 142 -19.32 9.02 -7.42
N LYS A 143 -20.36 8.18 -7.55
CA LYS A 143 -21.57 8.54 -8.31
C LYS A 143 -22.33 9.70 -7.68
N MET A 144 -22.48 9.71 -6.36
CA MET A 144 -23.18 10.78 -5.63
C MET A 144 -22.47 12.13 -5.75
N PHE A 145 -21.13 12.15 -5.76
CA PHE A 145 -20.32 13.37 -5.69
C PHE A 145 -19.52 13.68 -6.97
N ALA A 146 -19.82 13.01 -8.10
CA ALA A 146 -19.14 13.25 -9.38
C ALA A 146 -19.40 14.65 -9.99
N GLY A 147 -20.39 15.38 -9.48
CA GLY A 147 -20.88 16.63 -10.07
C GLY A 147 -21.80 16.39 -11.28
N GLN A 148 -22.53 17.44 -11.71
CA GLN A 148 -23.23 17.39 -13.00
C GLN A 148 -22.21 17.65 -14.12
N PRO A 149 -22.25 16.90 -15.24
CA PRO A 149 -21.47 17.27 -16.41
C PRO A 149 -21.94 18.65 -16.88
N GLY A 150 -21.07 19.65 -16.81
CA GLY A 150 -21.25 20.88 -17.57
C GLY A 150 -21.37 20.56 -19.07
N PRO A 151 -21.91 21.47 -19.90
CA PRO A 151 -22.16 21.20 -21.31
C PRO A 151 -20.88 20.75 -22.02
N GLU A 152 -20.77 19.45 -22.27
CA GLU A 152 -19.66 18.83 -22.99
C GLU A 152 -19.74 19.25 -24.47
N THR A 153 -18.82 20.12 -24.91
CA THR A 153 -18.45 20.20 -26.33
C THR A 153 -17.71 18.91 -26.71
N LYS A 154 -18.46 17.86 -27.04
CA LYS A 154 -17.94 16.65 -27.67
C LYS A 154 -17.51 16.98 -29.11
N PRO A 155 -16.24 16.82 -29.50
CA PRO A 155 -15.91 16.74 -30.92
C PRO A 155 -16.49 15.42 -31.44
N LYS A 156 -17.41 15.53 -32.41
CA LYS A 156 -18.00 14.39 -33.13
C LYS A 156 -16.87 13.57 -33.76
N ARG A 157 -16.69 12.34 -33.28
CA ARG A 157 -15.85 11.34 -33.95
C ARG A 157 -16.59 10.86 -35.19
N GLY A 158 -16.13 11.33 -36.35
CA GLY A 158 -16.56 10.86 -37.66
C GLY A 158 -16.20 9.39 -37.88
N GLU A 159 -17.07 8.73 -38.63
CA GLU A 159 -17.01 7.33 -39.04
C GLU A 159 -16.18 7.18 -40.35
N LYS A 160 -15.55 6.01 -40.52
CA LYS A 160 -14.92 5.44 -41.74
C LYS A 160 -13.54 6.06 -42.11
N THR A 161 -12.55 5.37 -42.69
CA THR A 161 -12.53 4.14 -43.50
C THR A 161 -11.07 3.64 -43.52
N ALA A 162 -10.85 2.32 -43.60
CA ALA A 162 -9.53 1.73 -43.82
C ALA A 162 -9.01 2.03 -45.23
N VAL A 163 -7.81 2.58 -45.35
CA VAL A 163 -7.01 2.58 -46.59
C VAL A 163 -5.55 2.31 -46.22
N SER A 164 -5.00 1.27 -46.86
CA SER A 164 -3.65 0.75 -46.75
C SER A 164 -2.63 1.59 -47.54
N GLY A 165 -1.53 1.99 -46.88
CA GLY A 165 -0.32 2.54 -47.50
C GLY A 165 0.93 2.07 -46.74
N PRO A 166 2.11 1.99 -47.37
CA PRO A 166 3.29 1.31 -46.83
C PRO A 166 3.95 2.14 -45.71
N VAL A 167 4.24 1.50 -44.58
CA VAL A 167 4.71 2.12 -43.33
C VAL A 167 6.24 2.23 -43.31
N ASN A 168 6.75 3.40 -42.92
CA ASN A 168 8.18 3.73 -42.85
C ASN A 168 8.71 3.52 -41.42
N THR A 169 9.13 2.29 -41.09
CA THR A 169 9.64 1.87 -39.76
C THR A 169 10.75 2.77 -39.20
N ALA A 170 11.52 3.43 -40.07
CA ALA A 170 12.58 4.37 -39.68
C ALA A 170 12.04 5.65 -39.02
N GLU A 171 10.83 6.10 -39.37
CA GLU A 171 10.24 7.33 -38.85
C GLU A 171 9.67 7.15 -37.43
N VAL A 172 9.06 5.98 -37.16
CA VAL A 172 8.59 5.60 -35.82
C VAL A 172 9.75 5.50 -34.83
N GLN A 173 10.87 4.89 -35.25
CA GLN A 173 12.05 4.78 -34.41
C GLN A 173 12.63 6.17 -34.08
N ARG A 174 12.79 7.02 -35.10
CA ARG A 174 13.29 8.40 -34.91
C ARG A 174 12.41 9.23 -33.96
N LEU A 175 11.09 9.15 -34.10
CA LEU A 175 10.16 9.89 -33.22
C LEU A 175 10.19 9.35 -31.78
N THR A 176 10.41 8.05 -31.59
CA THR A 176 10.54 7.43 -30.27
C THR A 176 11.83 7.88 -29.56
N ASP A 177 12.93 7.95 -30.30
CA ASP A 177 14.22 8.42 -29.79
C ASP A 177 14.14 9.91 -29.39
N GLU A 178 13.46 10.75 -30.19
CA GLU A 178 13.30 12.18 -29.91
C GLU A 178 12.37 12.43 -28.71
N VAL A 179 11.28 11.66 -28.56
CA VAL A 179 10.41 11.71 -27.37
C VAL A 179 11.19 11.35 -26.10
N THR A 180 12.07 10.36 -26.19
CA THR A 180 12.90 9.92 -25.06
C THR A 180 13.91 10.99 -24.67
N LYS A 181 14.60 11.57 -25.65
CA LYS A 181 15.56 12.66 -25.46
C LYS A 181 14.90 13.89 -24.84
N GLN A 182 13.74 14.29 -25.36
CA GLN A 182 12.99 15.44 -24.85
C GLN A 182 12.45 15.21 -23.42
N GLY A 183 12.06 13.97 -23.11
CA GLY A 183 11.66 13.59 -21.75
C GLY A 183 12.81 13.73 -20.73
N LEU A 184 14.05 13.42 -21.13
CA LEU A 184 15.23 13.59 -20.28
C LEU A 184 15.55 15.06 -20.02
N VAL A 185 15.40 15.93 -21.03
CA VAL A 185 15.58 17.38 -20.90
C VAL A 185 14.57 17.97 -19.91
N VAL A 186 13.28 17.62 -20.03
CA VAL A 186 12.24 18.07 -19.08
C VAL A 186 12.52 17.56 -17.66
N ARG A 187 13.06 16.34 -17.52
CA ARG A 187 13.43 15.77 -16.21
C ARG A 187 14.61 16.50 -15.58
N ASP A 188 15.62 16.86 -16.38
CA ASP A 188 16.81 17.60 -15.93
C ASP A 188 16.49 19.07 -15.58
N LEU A 189 15.64 19.74 -16.37
CA LEU A 189 15.18 21.09 -16.05
C LEU A 189 14.36 21.14 -14.76
N LYS A 190 13.55 20.10 -14.50
CA LYS A 190 12.80 19.97 -13.24
C LYS A 190 13.70 19.65 -12.04
N SER A 191 14.74 18.84 -12.21
CA SER A 191 15.68 18.53 -11.12
C SER A 191 16.57 19.73 -10.77
N LYS A 192 16.94 20.56 -11.77
CA LYS A 192 17.74 21.78 -11.59
C LYS A 192 16.95 23.01 -11.15
N LYS A 193 15.63 22.90 -10.92
CA LYS A 193 14.74 24.03 -10.59
C LYS A 193 14.89 25.20 -11.57
N ALA A 194 14.94 24.89 -12.87
CA ALA A 194 14.96 25.89 -13.91
C ALA A 194 13.68 26.75 -13.90
N GLU A 195 13.70 27.87 -14.62
CA GLU A 195 12.56 28.78 -14.71
C GLU A 195 11.30 28.06 -15.25
N LYS A 196 10.15 28.37 -14.65
CA LYS A 196 8.87 27.72 -14.98
C LYS A 196 8.47 27.89 -16.45
N SER A 197 8.75 29.05 -17.02
CA SER A 197 8.50 29.37 -18.44
C SER A 197 9.27 28.43 -19.39
N LEU A 198 10.52 28.11 -19.07
CA LEU A 198 11.37 27.18 -19.81
C LEU A 198 10.86 25.74 -19.68
N ILE A 199 10.44 25.32 -18.48
CA ILE A 199 9.87 23.98 -18.27
C ILE A 199 8.57 23.80 -19.07
N ASP A 200 7.69 24.81 -19.07
CA ASP A 200 6.41 24.75 -19.76
C ASP A 200 6.59 24.71 -21.29
N SER A 201 7.58 25.45 -21.82
CA SER A 201 7.95 25.40 -23.25
C SER A 201 8.44 24.00 -23.68
N GLU A 202 9.31 23.37 -22.89
CA GLU A 202 9.86 22.05 -23.22
C GLU A 202 8.83 20.91 -23.01
N VAL A 203 7.87 21.08 -22.09
CA VAL A 203 6.72 20.18 -21.93
C VAL A 203 5.76 20.26 -23.12
N ALA A 204 5.51 21.46 -23.65
CA ALA A 204 4.69 21.62 -24.86
C ALA A 204 5.31 20.88 -26.06
N LYS A 205 6.62 21.03 -26.29
CA LYS A 205 7.35 20.28 -27.33
C LYS A 205 7.25 18.76 -27.13
N LEU A 206 7.34 18.27 -25.89
CA LEU A 206 7.19 16.84 -25.57
C LEU A 206 5.77 16.33 -25.89
N LEU A 207 4.74 17.13 -25.63
CA LEU A 207 3.36 16.78 -25.94
C LEU A 207 3.11 16.74 -27.45
N ASP A 208 3.68 17.69 -28.20
CA ASP A 208 3.59 17.71 -29.66
C ASP A 208 4.33 16.51 -30.28
N LEU A 209 5.52 16.17 -29.81
CA LEU A 209 6.25 14.98 -30.26
C LEU A 209 5.48 13.68 -29.97
N LYS A 210 4.83 13.58 -28.81
CA LYS A 210 3.94 12.44 -28.47
C LYS A 210 2.70 12.38 -29.36
N LYS A 211 2.13 13.53 -29.71
CA LYS A 211 0.99 13.63 -30.64
C LYS A 211 1.39 13.19 -32.05
N SER A 212 2.56 13.59 -32.52
CA SER A 212 3.12 13.16 -33.81
C SER A 212 3.41 11.66 -33.83
N LEU A 213 3.96 11.09 -32.75
CA LEU A 213 4.15 9.64 -32.63
C LEU A 213 2.82 8.86 -32.65
N ALA A 214 1.77 9.40 -32.03
CA ALA A 214 0.43 8.81 -32.04
C ALA A 214 -0.30 8.92 -33.39
N ALA A 215 0.13 9.85 -34.26
CA ALA A 215 -0.42 10.02 -35.60
C ALA A 215 0.21 9.07 -36.64
N VAL A 216 1.33 8.41 -36.32
CA VAL A 216 1.95 7.42 -37.22
C VAL A 216 1.23 6.07 -37.07
N PRO A 217 0.67 5.49 -38.15
CA PRO A 217 0.03 4.18 -38.11
C PRO A 217 1.09 3.09 -37.87
N VAL A 218 1.06 2.46 -36.69
CA VAL A 218 1.88 1.27 -36.38
C VAL A 218 1.03 0.01 -36.56
N PRO A 219 1.50 -1.04 -37.28
CA PRO A 219 0.84 -2.33 -37.25
C PRO A 219 1.01 -2.96 -35.87
N ALA A 220 0.04 -3.79 -35.46
CA ALA A 220 0.21 -4.71 -34.35
C ALA A 220 1.45 -5.59 -34.63
N SER A 221 2.54 -5.39 -33.88
CA SER A 221 3.75 -6.19 -34.04
C SER A 221 3.59 -7.50 -33.27
N ASN A 222 3.44 -8.59 -34.02
CA ASN A 222 3.78 -9.93 -33.57
C ASN A 222 5.26 -9.95 -33.17
N GLY A 223 5.52 -10.24 -31.90
CA GLY A 223 6.86 -10.33 -31.32
C GLY A 223 6.80 -10.71 -29.84
N SER A 224 6.79 -12.03 -29.59
CA SER A 224 6.89 -12.72 -28.28
C SER A 224 5.56 -13.09 -27.61
N GLY A 225 5.14 -14.35 -27.86
CA GLY A 225 3.87 -14.98 -27.46
C GLY A 225 3.61 -15.10 -25.96
N ASN A 226 4.48 -14.61 -25.09
CA ASN A 226 4.30 -14.73 -23.64
C ASN A 226 3.45 -13.58 -23.07
N ASN A 227 3.44 -12.38 -23.66
CA ASN A 227 2.78 -11.22 -23.04
C ASN A 227 1.24 -11.27 -23.12
N ALA A 228 0.68 -11.66 -24.27
CA ALA A 228 -0.77 -11.78 -24.42
C ALA A 228 -1.37 -12.94 -23.62
N GLU A 229 -0.59 -14.02 -23.41
CA GLU A 229 -0.98 -15.13 -22.55
C GLU A 229 -0.89 -14.74 -21.06
N VAL A 230 0.15 -13.99 -20.68
CA VAL A 230 0.30 -13.42 -19.32
C VAL A 230 -0.84 -12.47 -18.98
N ASP A 231 -1.23 -11.57 -19.90
CA ASP A 231 -2.35 -10.64 -19.68
C ASP A 231 -3.67 -11.41 -19.49
N ARG A 232 -3.95 -12.39 -20.37
CA ARG A 232 -5.15 -13.24 -20.26
C ARG A 232 -5.17 -14.06 -18.97
N LEU A 233 -4.04 -14.63 -18.56
CA LEU A 233 -3.93 -15.41 -17.33
C LEU A 233 -4.05 -14.51 -16.09
N THR A 234 -3.60 -13.25 -16.17
CA THR A 234 -3.73 -12.27 -15.09
C THR A 234 -5.20 -11.91 -14.84
N ASP A 235 -5.97 -11.71 -15.91
CA ASP A 235 -7.42 -11.48 -15.81
C ASP A 235 -8.16 -12.69 -15.21
N GLU A 236 -7.79 -13.91 -15.62
CA GLU A 236 -8.43 -15.14 -15.14
C GLU A 236 -8.10 -15.44 -13.66
N VAL A 237 -6.86 -15.19 -13.22
CA VAL A 237 -6.46 -15.26 -11.80
C VAL A 237 -7.25 -14.26 -10.97
N THR A 238 -7.48 -13.06 -11.50
CA THR A 238 -8.24 -12.01 -10.81
C THR A 238 -9.71 -12.41 -10.66
N LYS A 239 -10.36 -12.88 -11.73
CA LYS A 239 -11.75 -13.38 -11.69
C LYS A 239 -11.91 -14.55 -10.71
N GLN A 240 -11.03 -15.55 -10.79
CA GLN A 240 -11.10 -16.72 -9.92
C GLN A 240 -10.83 -16.37 -8.44
N GLY A 241 -9.95 -15.40 -8.18
CA GLY A 241 -9.73 -14.86 -6.83
C GLY A 241 -10.98 -14.23 -6.23
N LEU A 242 -11.78 -13.51 -7.03
CA LEU A 242 -13.06 -12.94 -6.61
C LEU A 242 -14.09 -14.03 -6.28
N VAL A 243 -14.17 -15.09 -7.07
CA VAL A 243 -15.06 -16.24 -6.82
C VAL A 243 -14.72 -16.94 -5.51
N VAL A 244 -13.43 -17.23 -5.25
CA VAL A 244 -12.99 -17.84 -3.99
C VAL A 244 -13.28 -16.92 -2.79
N ARG A 245 -13.11 -15.61 -2.96
CA ARG A 245 -13.41 -14.62 -1.92
C ARG A 245 -14.91 -14.58 -1.62
N ASP A 246 -15.76 -14.59 -2.65
CA ASP A 246 -17.22 -14.57 -2.53
C ASP A 246 -17.75 -15.85 -1.86
N LEU A 247 -17.27 -17.02 -2.27
CA LEU A 247 -17.64 -18.31 -1.67
C LEU A 247 -17.23 -18.40 -0.19
N LYS A 248 -16.05 -17.84 0.18
CA LYS A 248 -15.62 -17.75 1.57
C LYS A 248 -16.48 -16.78 2.39
N SER A 249 -16.88 -15.64 1.83
CA SER A 249 -17.78 -14.70 2.53
C SER A 249 -19.19 -15.26 2.73
N LYS A 250 -19.68 -16.06 1.78
CA LYS A 250 -21.00 -16.70 1.83
C LYS A 250 -21.04 -17.98 2.67
N LYS A 251 -19.91 -18.37 3.30
CA LYS A 251 -19.76 -19.65 4.04
C LYS A 251 -20.26 -20.85 3.22
N ALA A 252 -19.94 -20.86 1.93
CA ALA A 252 -20.28 -21.97 1.04
C ALA A 252 -19.63 -23.29 1.51
N GLU A 253 -20.08 -24.40 0.93
CA GLU A 253 -19.59 -25.72 1.30
C GLU A 253 -18.06 -25.82 1.13
N LYS A 254 -17.38 -26.42 2.13
CA LYS A 254 -15.93 -26.51 2.18
C LYS A 254 -15.34 -27.25 0.97
N SER A 255 -16.02 -28.30 0.50
CA SER A 255 -15.66 -29.06 -0.70
C SER A 255 -15.60 -28.16 -1.95
N LEU A 256 -16.57 -27.26 -2.10
CA LEU A 256 -16.66 -26.31 -3.20
C LEU A 256 -15.58 -25.22 -3.10
N ILE A 257 -15.31 -24.70 -1.90
CA ILE A 257 -14.23 -23.73 -1.67
C ILE A 257 -12.88 -24.36 -2.00
N ASP A 258 -12.61 -25.59 -1.54
CA ASP A 258 -11.34 -26.28 -1.79
C ASP A 258 -11.13 -26.57 -3.29
N SER A 259 -12.19 -26.94 -4.02
CA SER A 259 -12.16 -27.11 -5.49
C SER A 259 -11.81 -25.81 -6.23
N GLN A 260 -12.41 -24.68 -5.84
CA GLN A 260 -12.16 -23.39 -6.49
C GLN A 260 -10.79 -22.80 -6.11
N VAL A 261 -10.29 -23.08 -4.90
CA VAL A 261 -8.91 -22.76 -4.49
C VAL A 261 -7.89 -23.58 -5.30
N ALA A 262 -8.17 -24.85 -5.57
CA ALA A 262 -7.29 -25.67 -6.42
C ALA A 262 -7.19 -25.10 -7.85
N LYS A 263 -8.30 -24.66 -8.44
CA LYS A 263 -8.30 -23.96 -9.74
C LYS A 263 -7.51 -22.67 -9.72
N LEU A 264 -7.63 -21.88 -8.65
CA LEU A 264 -6.87 -20.63 -8.49
C LEU A 264 -5.36 -20.87 -8.40
N LEU A 265 -4.93 -21.93 -7.71
CA LEU A 265 -3.53 -22.30 -7.61
C LEU A 265 -2.96 -22.77 -8.96
N ASP A 266 -3.75 -23.53 -9.73
CA ASP A 266 -3.35 -23.95 -11.09
C ASP A 266 -3.18 -22.76 -12.04
N LEU A 267 -4.13 -21.81 -12.03
CA LEU A 267 -4.03 -20.59 -12.84
C LEU A 267 -2.81 -19.73 -12.47
N LYS A 268 -2.49 -19.61 -11.17
CA LYS A 268 -1.28 -18.91 -10.72
C LYS A 268 0.00 -19.62 -11.16
N LYS A 269 0.01 -20.95 -11.19
CA LYS A 269 1.13 -21.74 -11.70
C LYS A 269 1.34 -21.53 -13.21
N ARG A 270 0.25 -21.50 -13.99
CA ARG A 270 0.30 -21.19 -15.43
C ARG A 270 0.79 -19.77 -15.70
N LEU A 271 0.33 -18.79 -14.90
CA LEU A 271 0.81 -17.41 -15.00
C LEU A 271 2.31 -17.29 -14.70
N ALA A 272 2.81 -18.01 -13.69
CA ALA A 272 4.24 -18.04 -13.35
C ALA A 272 5.08 -18.67 -14.48
N LEU A 273 4.61 -19.77 -15.08
CA LEU A 273 5.25 -20.42 -16.22
C LEU A 273 5.27 -19.53 -17.47
N ALA A 274 4.16 -18.85 -17.77
CA ALA A 274 4.06 -17.92 -18.90
C ALA A 274 4.90 -16.64 -18.70
N GLY A 275 5.05 -16.19 -17.45
CA GLY A 275 5.88 -15.04 -17.06
C GLY A 275 7.37 -15.34 -16.85
N GLY A 276 7.83 -16.56 -17.11
CA GLY A 276 9.23 -16.96 -16.97
C GLY A 276 9.74 -17.06 -15.52
N GLN A 277 8.85 -17.12 -14.53
CA GLN A 277 9.20 -17.25 -13.12
C GLN A 277 9.17 -18.70 -12.65
N ASN A 278 10.17 -19.10 -11.86
CA ASN A 278 10.34 -20.47 -11.40
C ASN A 278 9.19 -20.86 -10.43
N PRO A 279 8.42 -21.95 -10.69
CA PRO A 279 7.15 -22.24 -10.01
C PRO A 279 7.24 -22.61 -8.52
N GLN A 280 8.42 -22.55 -7.89
CA GLN A 280 8.63 -22.81 -6.47
C GLN A 280 8.46 -21.59 -5.56
N GLU A 281 8.55 -20.36 -6.06
CA GLU A 281 8.41 -19.16 -5.20
C GLU A 281 6.95 -18.78 -4.90
N ALA A 282 5.98 -19.28 -5.66
CA ALA A 282 4.55 -19.00 -5.44
C ALA A 282 3.88 -19.94 -4.40
N ALA A 283 4.60 -20.93 -3.87
CA ALA A 283 4.06 -21.98 -2.99
C ALA A 283 4.36 -21.78 -1.48
N GLY A 284 4.82 -20.59 -1.07
CA GLY A 284 5.15 -20.26 0.33
C GLY A 284 3.93 -19.85 1.17
N GLY A 285 3.02 -20.78 1.47
CA GLY A 285 1.87 -20.48 2.33
C GLY A 285 1.07 -21.66 2.87
N GLY A 286 1.63 -22.88 2.88
CA GLY A 286 1.01 -24.05 3.49
C GLY A 286 1.21 -24.08 5.00
N LYS A 287 0.17 -23.76 5.80
CA LYS A 287 0.12 -24.16 7.21
C LYS A 287 -0.35 -25.62 7.32
N LYS A 288 0.58 -26.48 7.73
CA LYS A 288 0.43 -27.89 8.12
C LYS A 288 -0.84 -28.15 8.95
N LYS A 289 -1.61 -29.16 8.54
CA LYS A 289 -2.53 -29.92 9.40
C LYS A 289 -1.75 -30.57 10.54
N GLY A 290 -2.13 -30.31 11.79
CA GLY A 290 -1.82 -31.14 12.95
C GLY A 290 -3.08 -31.86 13.39
N LYS A 291 -3.10 -33.19 13.20
CA LYS A 291 -4.11 -34.15 13.62
C LYS A 291 -3.67 -34.71 14.98
N LYS A 292 -4.49 -34.59 16.03
CA LYS A 292 -4.52 -35.44 17.24
C LYS A 292 -5.97 -35.37 17.74
N LYS A 293 -6.78 -36.42 17.53
CA LYS A 293 -6.90 -37.64 18.34
C LYS A 293 -7.22 -37.29 19.79
#